data_AF-A0A9X9WNA3-F1
#
_entry.id   AF-A0A9X9WNA3-F1
#
_cell.length_a   1.000
_cell.length_b   1.000
_cell.length_c   1.000
_cell.angle_alpha   90.00
_cell.angle_beta   90.00
_cell.angle_gamma   90.00
#
_symmetry.space_group_name_H-M   'P 1'
#
loop_
_entity.id
_entity.type
_entity.pdbx_description
1 polymer ?
#
loop_
_entity_poly.entity_id
_entity_poly.type
_entity_poly.pdbx_seq_one_letter_code
_entity_poly.pdbx_strand_id
1 'polypeptide(L)'
;MTMSNRTQTAALTRTLSDLADGSLNDRLRLEEAARIVVAARRAAALAAGGAIALPAAANPAVQAVTEIARHWDETTVTAVEYAESLPVAALERLLRSAPAWAAAFAAAPQRLAA
;
A
#
# COMPACT_ATOMS: atom_id res chain seq x y z
N MET A 1 -27.25 -25.22 10.58
CA MET A 1 -27.43 -24.17 9.53
C MET A 1 -27.82 -22.80 10.11
N THR A 2 -27.45 -22.49 11.36
CA THR A 2 -27.81 -21.24 12.08
C THR A 2 -26.59 -20.39 12.46
N MET A 3 -25.39 -20.98 12.52
CA MET A 3 -24.15 -20.25 12.79
C MET A 3 -23.77 -19.28 11.66
N SER A 4 -23.90 -19.68 10.38
CA SER A 4 -23.61 -18.78 9.24
C SER A 4 -24.45 -17.50 9.27
N ASN A 5 -25.73 -17.61 9.62
CA ASN A 5 -26.62 -16.46 9.63
C ASN A 5 -26.24 -15.47 10.75
N ARG A 6 -25.81 -15.97 11.92
CA ARG A 6 -25.36 -15.13 13.03
C ARG A 6 -24.05 -14.41 12.73
N THR A 7 -23.10 -15.10 12.10
CA THR A 7 -21.83 -14.49 11.67
C THR A 7 -22.04 -13.45 10.57
N GLN A 8 -22.96 -13.72 9.64
CA GLN A 8 -23.32 -12.80 8.56
C GLN A 8 -24.02 -11.54 9.10
N THR A 9 -24.95 -11.68 10.05
CA THR A 9 -25.57 -10.53 10.73
C THR A 9 -24.54 -9.71 11.51
N ALA A 10 -23.62 -10.34 12.23
CA ALA A 10 -22.59 -9.64 12.99
C ALA A 10 -21.63 -8.85 12.09
N ALA A 11 -21.22 -9.45 10.95
CA ALA A 11 -20.41 -8.77 9.95
C ALA A 11 -21.15 -7.57 9.33
N LEU A 12 -22.45 -7.72 9.03
CA LEU A 12 -23.27 -6.64 8.50
C LEU A 12 -23.41 -5.48 9.50
N THR A 13 -23.74 -5.77 10.76
CA THR A 13 -23.85 -4.74 11.80
C THR A 13 -22.55 -3.97 11.97
N ARG A 14 -21.41 -4.66 11.96
CA ARG A 14 -20.10 -4.01 12.02
C ARG A 14 -19.86 -3.09 10.84
N THR A 15 -20.11 -3.55 9.61
CA THR A 15 -19.95 -2.73 8.41
C THR A 15 -20.87 -1.50 8.45
N LEU A 16 -22.11 -1.64 8.94
CA LEU A 16 -23.05 -0.52 9.07
C LEU A 16 -22.60 0.49 10.14
N SER A 17 -22.05 0.05 11.26
CA SER A 17 -21.43 0.94 12.25
C SER A 17 -20.20 1.65 11.68
N ASP A 18 -19.31 0.92 11.00
CA ASP A 18 -18.12 1.51 10.37
C ASP A 18 -18.49 2.55 9.31
N LEU A 19 -19.61 2.35 8.59
CA LEU A 19 -20.19 3.31 7.67
C LEU A 19 -20.77 4.55 8.38
N ALA A 20 -21.48 4.36 9.49
CA ALA A 20 -22.11 5.44 10.25
C ALA A 20 -21.06 6.37 10.90
N ASP A 21 -19.95 5.80 11.38
CA ASP A 21 -18.89 6.53 12.07
C ASP A 21 -17.83 7.10 11.10
N GLY A 22 -17.91 6.78 9.81
CA GLY A 22 -16.92 7.18 8.79
C GLY A 22 -15.59 6.42 8.87
N SER A 23 -15.42 5.52 9.85
CA SER A 23 -14.21 4.72 10.09
C SER A 23 -13.90 3.74 8.94
N LEU A 24 -14.90 3.40 8.12
CA LEU A 24 -14.69 2.61 6.92
C LEU A 24 -13.75 3.31 5.94
N ASN A 25 -13.86 4.63 5.77
CA ASN A 25 -13.01 5.38 4.85
C ASN A 25 -11.55 5.39 5.33
N ASP A 26 -11.34 5.57 6.62
CA ASP A 26 -9.99 5.53 7.22
C ASP A 26 -9.35 4.15 7.08
N ARG A 27 -10.14 3.09 7.32
CA ARG A 27 -9.68 1.72 7.12
C ARG A 27 -9.32 1.43 5.67
N LEU A 28 -10.13 1.89 4.71
CA LEU A 28 -9.83 1.74 3.29
C LEU A 28 -8.54 2.48 2.90
N ARG A 29 -8.31 3.68 3.44
CA ARG A 29 -7.06 4.44 3.20
C ARG A 29 -5.84 3.72 3.74
N LEU A 30 -5.92 3.12 4.93
CA LEU A 30 -4.83 2.32 5.52
C LEU A 30 -4.53 1.06 4.69
N GLU A 31 -5.58 0.36 4.25
CA GLU A 31 -5.46 -0.81 3.38
C GLU A 31 -4.85 -0.45 2.01
N GLU A 32 -5.23 0.69 1.43
CA GLU A 32 -4.64 1.18 0.19
C GLU A 32 -3.14 1.50 0.38
N ALA A 33 -2.79 2.23 1.43
CA ALA A 33 -1.41 2.54 1.77
C ALA A 33 -0.56 1.29 1.99
N ALA A 34 -1.09 0.30 2.70
CA ALA A 34 -0.44 -0.99 2.92
C ALA A 34 -0.14 -1.70 1.59
N ARG A 35 -1.11 -1.74 0.67
CA ARG A 35 -0.91 -2.33 -0.67
C ARG A 35 0.16 -1.61 -1.48
N ILE A 36 0.21 -0.28 -1.43
CA ILE A 36 1.24 0.52 -2.10
C ILE A 36 2.62 0.20 -1.53
N VAL A 37 2.77 0.15 -0.20
CA VAL A 37 4.03 -0.20 0.46
C VAL A 37 4.50 -1.60 0.06
N VAL A 38 3.60 -2.59 0.06
CA VAL A 38 3.89 -3.96 -0.38
C VAL A 38 4.35 -3.99 -1.83
N ALA A 39 3.62 -3.32 -2.73
CA ALA A 39 3.96 -3.28 -4.15
C ALA A 39 5.33 -2.63 -4.37
N ALA A 40 5.61 -1.52 -3.69
CA ALA A 40 6.88 -0.81 -3.80
C ALA A 40 8.06 -1.64 -3.27
N ARG A 41 7.89 -2.36 -2.15
CA ARG A 41 8.94 -3.26 -1.63
C ARG A 41 9.21 -4.44 -2.55
N ARG A 42 8.16 -5.07 -3.08
CA ARG A 42 8.31 -6.15 -4.06
C ARG A 42 9.03 -5.68 -5.31
N ALA A 43 8.68 -4.50 -5.82
CA ALA A 43 9.35 -3.92 -6.97
C ALA A 43 10.84 -3.66 -6.69
N ALA A 44 11.18 -3.13 -5.50
CA ALA A 44 12.57 -2.94 -5.09
C ALA A 44 13.35 -4.27 -5.00
N ALA A 45 12.73 -5.33 -4.44
CA ALA A 45 13.35 -6.65 -4.37
C ALA A 45 13.61 -7.26 -5.77
N LEU A 46 12.63 -7.15 -6.67
CA LEU A 46 12.78 -7.60 -8.06
C LEU A 46 13.88 -6.82 -8.80
N ALA A 47 13.99 -5.52 -8.55
CA ALA A 47 15.04 -4.70 -9.14
C ALA A 47 16.43 -5.03 -8.60
N ALA A 48 16.55 -5.32 -7.29
CA ALA A 48 17.79 -5.81 -6.70
C ALA A 48 18.24 -7.14 -7.31
N GLY A 49 17.28 -8.00 -7.69
CA GLY A 49 17.53 -9.23 -8.45
C GLY A 49 17.72 -9.05 -9.95
N GLY A 50 17.72 -7.81 -10.47
CA GLY A 50 17.89 -7.51 -11.90
C GLY A 50 16.69 -7.86 -12.79
N ALA A 51 15.55 -8.28 -12.21
CA ALA A 51 14.38 -8.71 -12.99
C ALA A 51 13.61 -7.53 -13.61
N ILE A 52 13.66 -6.36 -12.97
CA ILE A 52 13.01 -5.13 -13.44
C ILE A 52 13.93 -3.92 -13.23
N ALA A 53 13.72 -2.86 -14.00
CA ALA A 53 14.29 -1.54 -13.72
C ALA A 53 13.31 -0.71 -12.89
N LEU A 54 13.79 -0.06 -11.82
CA LEU A 54 12.98 0.94 -11.12
C LEU A 54 12.92 2.23 -11.95
N PRO A 55 11.78 2.95 -11.94
CA PRO A 55 11.70 4.26 -12.55
C PRO A 55 12.74 5.21 -11.96
N ALA A 56 13.35 6.03 -12.82
CA ALA A 56 14.36 6.98 -12.40
C ALA A 56 13.83 7.93 -11.32
N ALA A 57 14.60 8.11 -10.26
CA ALA A 57 14.26 8.90 -9.09
C ALA A 57 14.13 10.41 -9.36
N ALA A 58 14.14 10.89 -10.61
CA ALA A 58 14.01 12.32 -10.91
C ALA A 58 12.65 12.91 -10.49
N ASN A 59 11.63 12.06 -10.34
CA ASN A 59 10.32 12.50 -9.87
C ASN A 59 10.21 12.39 -8.33
N PRO A 60 9.95 13.48 -7.60
CA PRO A 60 9.86 13.47 -6.13
C PRO A 60 8.72 12.59 -5.60
N ALA A 61 7.64 12.39 -6.36
CA ALA A 61 6.58 11.46 -5.99
C ALA A 61 7.06 10.00 -6.04
N VAL A 62 7.88 9.65 -7.04
CA VAL A 62 8.49 8.31 -7.16
C VAL A 62 9.46 8.06 -6.00
N GLN A 63 10.24 9.07 -5.63
CA GLN A 63 11.13 9.02 -4.47
C GLN A 63 10.34 8.81 -3.18
N ALA A 64 9.28 9.58 -2.94
CA ALA A 64 8.50 9.51 -1.71
C ALA A 64 7.93 8.10 -1.45
N VAL A 65 7.37 7.45 -2.47
CA VAL A 65 6.84 6.08 -2.33
C VAL A 65 7.97 5.10 -2.00
N THR A 66 9.08 5.17 -2.74
CA THR A 66 10.24 4.30 -2.53
C THR A 66 10.86 4.48 -1.15
N GLU A 67 11.01 5.74 -0.70
CA GLU A 67 11.52 6.10 0.62
C GLU A 67 10.62 5.62 1.75
N ILE A 68 9.31 5.83 1.65
CA ILE A 68 8.38 5.40 2.70
C ILE A 68 8.37 3.87 2.76
N ALA A 69 8.31 3.20 1.60
CA ALA A 69 8.30 1.75 1.56
C ALA A 69 9.59 1.14 2.12
N ARG A 70 10.77 1.74 1.91
CA ARG A 70 12.06 1.16 2.32
C ARG A 70 12.20 0.91 3.82
N HIS A 71 11.46 1.64 4.67
CA HIS A 71 11.53 1.50 6.12
C HIS A 71 10.61 0.41 6.66
N TRP A 72 9.73 -0.15 5.81
CA TRP A 72 8.92 -1.29 6.21
C TRP A 72 9.73 -2.59 6.16
N ASP A 73 9.73 -3.30 7.28
CA ASP A 73 10.28 -4.65 7.41
C ASP A 73 9.14 -5.66 7.61
N GLU A 74 8.90 -6.45 6.56
CA GLU A 74 7.83 -7.47 6.52
C GLU A 74 8.01 -8.60 7.52
N THR A 75 9.20 -8.77 8.10
CA THR A 75 9.47 -9.79 9.13
C THR A 75 9.08 -9.34 10.53
N THR A 76 8.82 -8.04 10.73
CA THR A 76 8.56 -7.44 12.04
C THR A 76 7.11 -7.04 12.24
N VAL A 77 6.49 -6.44 11.22
CA VAL A 77 5.12 -5.92 11.26
C VAL A 77 4.43 -6.13 9.92
N THR A 78 3.12 -6.32 9.95
CA THR A 78 2.32 -6.36 8.73
C THR A 78 2.31 -4.98 8.05
N ALA A 79 2.00 -4.94 6.75
CA ALA A 79 1.95 -3.69 6.01
C ALA A 79 0.84 -2.73 6.50
N VAL A 80 -0.25 -3.28 7.04
CA VAL A 80 -1.35 -2.48 7.61
C VAL A 80 -0.89 -1.85 8.93
N GLU A 81 -0.28 -2.62 9.83
CA GLU A 81 0.31 -2.09 11.07
C GLU A 81 1.39 -1.05 10.78
N TYR A 82 2.22 -1.26 9.76
CA TYR A 82 3.16 -0.25 9.31
C TYR A 82 2.47 1.02 8.83
N ALA A 83 1.42 0.91 8.00
CA ALA A 83 0.65 2.06 7.53
C ALA A 83 -0.04 2.82 8.68
N GLU A 84 -0.51 2.11 9.70
CA GLU A 84 -1.08 2.69 10.93
C GLU A 84 -0.03 3.43 11.76
N SER A 85 1.23 2.96 11.76
CA SER A 85 2.34 3.59 12.47
C SER A 85 2.88 4.85 11.77
N LEU A 86 2.53 5.08 10.50
CA LEU A 86 3.03 6.22 9.76
C LEU A 86 2.47 7.53 10.31
N PRO A 87 3.28 8.61 10.38
CA PRO A 87 2.75 9.94 10.59
C PRO A 87 1.72 10.28 9.51
N VAL A 88 0.62 10.94 9.89
CA VAL A 88 -0.48 11.29 8.96
C VAL A 88 0.03 11.98 7.70
N ALA A 89 0.97 12.91 7.82
CA ALA A 89 1.58 13.58 6.67
C ALA A 89 2.35 12.63 5.74
N ALA A 90 2.99 11.58 6.27
CA ALA A 90 3.68 10.56 5.48
C ALA A 90 2.67 9.66 4.77
N LEU A 91 1.60 9.25 5.45
CA LEU A 91 0.49 8.49 4.87
C LEU A 91 -0.16 9.25 3.70
N GLU A 92 -0.46 10.54 3.90
CA GLU A 92 -1.00 11.38 2.83
C GLU A 92 -0.03 11.58 1.67
N ARG A 93 1.25 11.78 1.97
CA ARG A 93 2.29 11.90 0.94
C ARG A 93 2.39 10.62 0.12
N LEU A 94 2.32 9.44 0.76
CA LEU A 94 2.30 8.14 0.10
C LEU A 94 1.11 8.01 -0.86
N LEU A 95 -0.11 8.21 -0.35
CA LEU A 95 -1.34 8.09 -1.14
C LEU A 95 -1.36 9.08 -2.33
N ARG A 96 -0.96 10.33 -2.09
CA ARG A 96 -0.88 11.36 -3.15
C ARG A 96 0.17 11.03 -4.22
N SER A 97 1.26 10.38 -3.84
CA SER A 97 2.38 10.06 -4.74
C SER A 97 2.16 8.76 -5.52
N ALA A 98 1.29 7.88 -5.04
CA ALA A 98 1.06 6.55 -5.60
C ALA A 98 0.66 6.56 -7.10
N PRO A 99 -0.22 7.46 -7.59
CA PRO A 99 -0.57 7.48 -9.01
C PRO A 99 0.63 7.82 -9.91
N ALA A 100 1.45 8.80 -9.53
CA ALA A 100 2.64 9.18 -10.29
C ALA A 100 3.70 8.08 -10.26
N TRP A 101 3.84 7.40 -9.12
CA TRP A 101 4.71 6.24 -8.99
C TRP A 101 4.27 5.08 -9.89
N ALA A 102 2.98 4.74 -9.89
CA ALA A 102 2.43 3.70 -10.75
C ALA A 102 2.59 4.03 -12.24
N ALA A 103 2.34 5.29 -12.64
CA ALA A 103 2.53 5.75 -14.02
C ALA A 103 4.00 5.68 -14.45
N ALA A 104 4.93 6.06 -13.58
CA ALA A 104 6.36 5.95 -13.85
C ALA A 104 6.80 4.49 -14.02
N PHE A 105 6.26 3.58 -13.20
CA PHE A 105 6.48 2.13 -13.35
C PHE A 105 5.92 1.58 -14.66
N ALA A 106 4.73 2.00 -15.07
CA ALA A 106 4.11 1.57 -16.33
C ALA A 106 4.87 2.11 -17.56
N ALA A 107 5.45 3.30 -17.46
CA ALA A 107 6.24 3.92 -18.52
C ALA A 107 7.69 3.41 -18.57
N ALA A 108 8.18 2.77 -17.51
CA ALA A 108 9.53 2.23 -17.47
C ALA A 108 9.66 1.06 -18.48
N PRO A 109 10.70 1.05 -19.33
CA PRO A 109 10.91 -0.05 -20.26
C PRO A 109 11.05 -1.37 -19.49
N GLN A 110 10.14 -2.31 -19.72
CA GLN A 110 10.11 -3.61 -19.07
C GLN A 110 11.15 -4.59 -19.66
N ARG A 111 12.45 -4.28 -19.62
CA ARG A 111 13.55 -5.26 -19.80
C ARG A 111 14.82 -4.71 -19.11
N LEU A 112 15.74 -5.50 -18.56
CA LEU A 112 16.42 -6.67 -19.14
C LEU A 112 17.08 -7.54 -18.04
N ALA A 113 16.84 -8.85 -18.11
CA ALA A 113 17.93 -9.82 -17.99
C ALA A 113 17.64 -10.95 -18.99
N ALA A 114 18.56 -11.13 -19.95
CA ALA A 114 18.72 -12.34 -20.73
C ALA A 114 19.54 -13.34 -19.91
#